data_AF-A0A3D2FG27-F1
#
_entry.id   AF-A0A3D2FG27-F1
#
_cell.length_a   1.000
_cell.length_b   1.000
_cell.length_c   1.000
_cell.angle_alpha   90.00
_cell.angle_beta   90.00
_cell.angle_gamma   90.00
#
_symmetry.space_group_name_H-M   'P 1'
#
loop_
_entity.id
_entity.type
_entity.pdbx_description
1 polymer ?
#
loop_
_entity_poly.entity_id
_entity_poly.type
_entity_poly.pdbx_seq_one_letter_code
_entity_poly.pdbx_strand_id
1 'polypeptide(L)' 'MPVPSVSFEVFPPKSIDASFRLWDTAQVLAPLGPRFFSVTYGAGGSDQHL' A
#
# COMPACT_ATOMS: atom_id res chain seq x y z
N MET A 1 -18.39 -10.02 18.33
CA MET A 1 -18.15 -8.62 17.95
C MET A 1 -17.98 -8.57 16.43
N PRO A 2 -18.49 -7.54 15.72
CA PRO A 2 -18.25 -7.42 14.29
C PRO A 2 -16.76 -7.22 14.02
N VAL A 3 -16.25 -7.82 12.93
CA VAL A 3 -14.89 -7.56 12.47
C VAL A 3 -14.81 -6.08 12.04
N PRO A 4 -13.83 -5.30 12.54
CA PRO A 4 -13.72 -3.90 12.16
C PRO A 4 -13.38 -3.77 10.67
N SER A 5 -13.99 -2.80 10.01
CA SER A 5 -13.58 -2.43 8.65
C SER A 5 -12.21 -1.77 8.70
N VAL A 6 -11.25 -2.29 7.92
CA VAL A 6 -9.89 -1.77 7.85
C VAL A 6 -9.54 -1.27 6.45
N SER A 7 -8.58 -0.35 6.40
CA SER A 7 -7.93 0.17 5.19
C SER A 7 -6.49 0.51 5.54
N PHE A 8 -5.61 0.51 4.54
CA PHE A 8 -4.18 0.77 4.74
C PHE A 8 -3.73 1.95 3.88
N GLU A 9 -2.74 2.68 4.37
CA GLU A 9 -2.05 3.71 3.60
C GLU A 9 -0.58 3.29 3.40
N VAL A 10 -0.09 3.46 2.18
CA VAL A 10 1.28 3.11 1.80
C VAL A 10 1.94 4.26 1.06
N PHE A 11 3.26 4.28 1.08
CA PHE A 11 4.05 5.20 0.26
C PHE A 11 4.41 4.54 -1.07
N PRO A 12 4.52 5.30 -2.17
CA PRO A 12 4.94 4.76 -3.45
C PRO A 12 6.34 4.14 -3.33
N PRO A 13 6.56 2.91 -3.84
CA PRO A 13 7.86 2.29 -3.80
C PRO A 13 8.84 3.06 -4.69
N LYS A 14 10.07 3.23 -4.23
CA LYS A 14 11.13 3.97 -4.95
C LYS A 14 12.08 3.07 -5.75
N SER A 15 11.82 1.76 -5.78
CA SER A 15 12.60 0.77 -6.53
C SER A 15 11.76 -0.47 -6.83
N ILE A 16 12.22 -1.26 -7.79
CA ILE A 16 11.58 -2.53 -8.18
C ILE A 16 11.53 -3.51 -7.00
N ASP A 17 12.61 -3.65 -6.23
CA ASP A 17 12.64 -4.49 -5.04
C ASP A 17 11.61 -4.05 -3.99
N ALA A 18 11.42 -2.74 -3.83
CA ALA A 18 10.40 -2.20 -2.92
C ALA A 18 8.99 -2.49 -3.43
N SER A 19 8.77 -2.51 -4.75
CA SER A 19 7.48 -2.91 -5.35
C SER A 19 7.14 -4.36 -5.06
N PHE A 20 8.12 -5.29 -5.16
CA PHE A 20 7.90 -6.69 -4.79
C PHE A 20 7.58 -6.86 -3.31
N ARG A 21 8.29 -6.15 -2.42
CA ARG A 21 7.98 -6.16 -0.99
C ARG A 21 6.60 -5.61 -0.67
N LEU A 22 6.17 -4.56 -1.37
CA LEU A 22 4.83 -4.00 -1.22
C LEU A 22 3.77 -5.03 -1.64
N TRP A 23 4.00 -5.73 -2.75
CA TRP A 23 3.13 -6.80 -3.21
C TRP A 23 3.02 -7.93 -2.17
N ASP A 24 4.15 -8.42 -1.66
CA ASP A 24 4.16 -9.48 -0.63
C ASP A 24 3.42 -9.02 0.64
N THR A 25 3.61 -7.76 1.05
CA THR A 25 2.90 -7.18 2.18
C THR A 25 1.39 -7.13 1.95
N ALA A 26 0.95 -6.72 0.76
CA ALA A 26 -0.46 -6.71 0.40
C ALA A 26 -1.07 -8.11 0.46
N GLN A 27 -0.34 -9.14 0.01
CA GLN A 27 -0.78 -10.54 0.07
C GLN A 27 -0.94 -11.03 1.52
N VAL A 28 -0.04 -10.66 2.43
CA VAL A 28 -0.13 -10.97 3.86
C VAL A 28 -1.34 -10.29 4.51
N LEU A 29 -1.68 -9.07 4.07
CA LEU A 29 -2.79 -8.29 4.63
C LEU A 29 -4.15 -8.59 3.99
N ALA A 30 -4.19 -9.20 2.80
CA ALA A 30 -5.42 -9.52 2.07
C ALA A 30 -6.47 -10.30 2.89
N PRO A 31 -6.11 -11.29 3.75
CA PRO A 31 -7.08 -12.01 4.58
C PRO A 31 -7.87 -11.13 5.56
N LEU A 32 -7.39 -9.91 5.85
CA LEU A 32 -8.10 -8.95 6.69
C LEU A 32 -9.27 -8.28 5.96
N GLY A 33 -9.44 -8.53 4.66
CA GLY A 33 -10.50 -7.94 3.83
C GLY A 33 -10.50 -6.40 3.82
N PRO A 34 -9.35 -5.73 3.56
CA PRO A 34 -9.30 -4.28 3.55
C PRO A 34 -10.19 -3.72 2.44
N ARG A 35 -10.85 -2.59 2.73
CA ARG A 35 -11.73 -1.95 1.73
C ARG A 35 -10.95 -1.35 0.55
N PHE A 36 -9.77 -0.79 0.84
CA PHE A 36 -8.85 -0.21 -0.13
C PHE A 36 -7.46 -0.02 0.50
N PHE A 37 -6.49 0.23 -0.37
CA PHE A 37 -5.18 0.79 -0.02
C PHE A 37 -5.10 2.20 -0.61
N SER A 38 -4.77 3.21 0.20
CA SER A 38 -4.38 4.54 -0.30
C SER A 38 -2.88 4.57 -0.54
N VAL A 39 -2.47 5.28 -1.59
CA VAL A 39 -1.07 5.60 -1.84
C VAL A 39 -0.89 7.08 -1.56
N THR A 40 0.01 7.42 -0.63
CA THR A 40 0.30 8.81 -0.30
C THR A 40 0.93 9.51 -1.50
N TYR A 41 0.56 10.77 -1.74
CA TYR A 41 1.25 11.63 -2.68
C TYR A 41 2.30 12.44 -1.93
N GLY A 42 3.59 12.21 -2.21
CA GLY A 42 4.67 12.91 -1.52
C GLY A 42 4.64 14.43 -1.73
N ALA A 43 4.88 15.20 -0.68
CA ALA A 43 5.13 16.64 -0.79
C ALA A 43 6.46 16.88 -1.51
N GLY A 44 6.43 16.96 -2.85
CA GLY A 44 7.63 17.14 -3.69
C GLY A 44 7.56 16.56 -5.09
N GLY A 45 6.49 15.84 -5.47
CA GLY A 45 6.21 15.46 -6.87
C GLY A 45 7.25 14.56 -7.56
N SER A 46 8.22 14.00 -6.82
CA SER A 46 9.28 13.15 -7.38
C SER A 46 8.83 11.71 -7.68
N ASP A 47 7.57 11.39 -7.39
CA ASP A 47 6.98 10.04 -7.54
C ASP A 47 6.48 9.76 -8.99
N GLN A 48 6.83 10.60 -9.98
CA GLN A 48 6.30 10.55 -11.35
C GLN A 48 7.18 9.86 -12.41
N HIS A 49 8.22 9.10 -12.03
CA HIS A 49 8.90 8.25 -13.03
C HIS A 49 8.41 6.81 -12.93
N LEU A 50 7.31 6.54 -13.63
CA LEU A 50 6.89 5.21 -14.04
C LEU A 50 7.56 4.84 -15.37
#